data_AF-A0A1J5GZ87-F1
#
_entry.id   AF-A0A1J5GZ87-F1
#
_cell.length_a   1.000
_cell.length_b   1.000
_cell.length_c   1.000
_cell.angle_alpha   90.00
_cell.angle_beta   90.00
_cell.angle_gamma   90.00
#
_symmetry.space_group_name_H-M   'P 1'
#
loop_
_entity.id
_entity.type
_entity.pdbx_description
1 polymer ?
#
loop_
_entity_poly.entity_id
_entity_poly.type
_entity_poly.pdbx_seq_one_letter_code
_entity_poly.pdbx_strand_id
1 'polypeptide(L)'
;MNIELLLIIGHITGTIIGVGGATMIEAHLAQSLKDKLISSDEKAILAIDYRTVRIGLILSIFTGFGFLILDKFEGNTTELYDPQLWAKLFIVLLIAGNTLLLQAHKINLYWGSALSFVSWWFAAFVGIMLTEKVHFNFFGGTTFIGEFTSIIITYIAAVIVGAIILQKIRNKISSTI
;
A
#
# COMPACT_ATOMS: atom_id res chain seq x y z
N MET A 1 9.35 22.44 16.64
CA MET A 1 8.69 21.88 15.44
C MET A 1 7.24 21.63 15.81
N ASN A 2 6.28 22.05 14.97
CA ASN A 2 4.85 21.76 15.19
C ASN A 2 4.64 20.22 15.16
N ILE A 3 3.80 19.68 16.04
CA ILE A 3 3.45 18.25 16.08
C ILE A 3 2.87 17.80 14.74
N GLU A 4 2.05 18.62 14.11
CA GLU A 4 1.47 18.38 12.79
C GLU A 4 2.56 18.17 11.73
N LEU A 5 3.56 19.06 11.70
CA LEU A 5 4.67 18.97 10.75
C LEU A 5 5.50 17.69 10.97
N LEU A 6 5.71 17.28 12.24
CA LEU A 6 6.38 16.02 12.56
C LEU A 6 5.59 14.83 12.00
N LEU A 7 4.27 14.83 12.16
CA LEU A 7 3.38 13.78 11.64
C LEU A 7 3.41 13.74 10.12
N ILE A 8 3.37 14.90 9.44
CA ILE A 8 3.46 15.00 7.97
C ILE A 8 4.77 14.41 7.46
N ILE A 9 5.91 14.86 8.00
CA ILE A 9 7.23 14.37 7.58
C ILE A 9 7.33 12.87 7.82
N GLY A 10 6.92 12.39 9.01
CA GLY A 10 6.96 10.98 9.34
C GLY A 10 6.05 10.14 8.42
N HIS A 11 4.85 10.61 8.13
CA HIS A 11 3.88 9.87 7.32
C HIS A 11 4.29 9.78 5.86
N ILE A 12 4.78 10.89 5.28
CA ILE A 12 5.33 10.90 3.93
C ILE A 12 6.56 9.98 3.85
N THR A 13 7.47 10.06 4.82
CA THR A 13 8.65 9.19 4.89
C THR A 13 8.24 7.72 4.96
N GLY A 14 7.29 7.36 5.84
CA GLY A 14 6.79 5.99 5.94
C GLY A 14 6.14 5.50 4.65
N THR A 15 5.37 6.36 3.99
CA THR A 15 4.71 6.05 2.73
C THR A 15 5.73 5.83 1.60
N ILE A 16 6.73 6.71 1.47
CA ILE A 16 7.80 6.56 0.45
C ILE A 16 8.61 5.29 0.69
N ILE A 17 8.99 5.01 1.94
CA ILE A 17 9.71 3.76 2.30
C ILE A 17 8.86 2.53 1.97
N GLY A 18 7.57 2.55 2.29
CA GLY A 18 6.66 1.44 2.00
C GLY A 18 6.46 1.21 0.51
N VAL A 19 6.17 2.26 -0.25
CA VAL A 19 6.02 2.23 -1.72
C VAL A 19 7.32 1.79 -2.40
N GLY A 20 8.45 2.37 -2.00
CA GLY A 20 9.77 2.04 -2.52
C GLY A 20 10.12 0.59 -2.23
N GLY A 21 9.97 0.14 -0.98
CA GLY A 21 10.22 -1.26 -0.59
C GLY A 21 9.32 -2.24 -1.36
N ALA A 22 8.03 -1.94 -1.52
CA ALA A 22 7.13 -2.81 -2.27
C ALA A 22 7.50 -2.89 -3.75
N THR A 23 7.99 -1.78 -4.32
CA THR A 23 8.51 -1.74 -5.69
C THR A 23 9.82 -2.54 -5.84
N MET A 24 10.71 -2.46 -4.85
CA MET A 24 11.95 -3.25 -4.83
C MET A 24 11.69 -4.75 -4.71
N ILE A 25 10.73 -5.16 -3.85
CA ILE A 25 10.29 -6.57 -3.76
C ILE A 25 9.90 -7.07 -5.14
N GLU A 26 9.09 -6.31 -5.88
CA GLU A 26 8.65 -6.72 -7.22
C GLU A 26 9.80 -6.83 -8.22
N ALA A 27 10.71 -5.86 -8.23
CA ALA A 27 11.86 -5.85 -9.13
C ALA A 27 12.80 -7.03 -8.84
N HIS A 28 13.21 -7.22 -7.59
CA HIS A 28 14.10 -8.30 -7.20
C HIS A 28 13.43 -9.67 -7.31
N LEU A 29 12.13 -9.78 -6.98
CA LEU A 29 11.39 -11.04 -7.17
C LEU A 29 11.32 -11.43 -8.66
N ALA A 30 11.07 -10.48 -9.55
CA ALA A 30 11.06 -10.74 -10.98
C ALA A 30 12.44 -11.18 -11.49
N GLN A 31 13.51 -10.60 -10.95
CA GLN A 31 14.88 -10.99 -11.28
C GLN A 31 15.23 -12.40 -10.79
N SER A 32 14.88 -12.74 -9.54
CA SER A 32 15.21 -14.02 -8.92
C SER A 32 14.35 -15.20 -9.40
N LEU A 33 13.24 -14.92 -10.07
CA LEU A 33 12.44 -15.97 -10.71
C LEU A 33 12.93 -16.33 -12.12
N LYS A 34 13.98 -15.67 -12.62
CA LYS A 34 14.48 -15.83 -13.99
C LYS A 34 15.05 -17.23 -14.25
N ASP A 35 15.86 -17.75 -13.34
CA ASP A 35 16.52 -19.05 -13.43
C ASP A 35 15.80 -20.16 -12.65
N LYS A 36 14.64 -19.83 -12.04
CA LYS A 36 13.83 -20.70 -11.17
C LYS A 36 14.57 -21.21 -9.93
N LEU A 37 15.74 -20.65 -9.59
CA LEU A 37 16.56 -21.04 -8.45
C LEU A 37 16.90 -19.80 -7.62
N ILE A 38 16.17 -19.57 -6.53
CA ILE A 38 16.47 -18.43 -5.66
C ILE A 38 17.69 -18.75 -4.78
N SER A 39 18.81 -18.09 -5.06
CA SER A 39 20.06 -18.18 -4.29
C SER A 39 19.91 -17.63 -2.86
N SER A 40 20.90 -17.91 -2.00
CA SER A 40 20.95 -17.35 -0.64
C SER A 40 20.99 -15.82 -0.64
N ASP A 41 21.72 -15.24 -1.59
CA ASP A 41 21.95 -13.80 -1.65
C ASP A 41 20.67 -13.08 -2.08
N GLU A 42 19.94 -13.63 -3.04
CA GLU A 42 18.63 -13.12 -3.46
C GLU A 42 17.59 -13.21 -2.34
N LYS A 43 17.60 -14.29 -1.55
CA LYS A 43 16.75 -14.38 -0.36
C LYS A 43 17.09 -13.30 0.66
N ALA A 44 18.38 -13.01 0.85
CA ALA A 44 18.82 -11.96 1.76
C ALA A 44 18.38 -10.57 1.28
N ILE A 45 18.50 -10.29 -0.02
CA ILE A 45 18.01 -9.04 -0.63
C ILE A 45 16.51 -8.90 -0.43
N LEU A 46 15.72 -9.92 -0.79
CA LEU A 46 14.26 -9.88 -0.58
C LEU A 46 13.89 -9.69 0.89
N ALA A 47 14.61 -10.33 1.82
CA ALA A 47 14.38 -10.14 3.26
C ALA A 47 14.63 -8.69 3.71
N ILE A 48 15.63 -8.01 3.13
CA ILE A 48 15.86 -6.57 3.35
C ILE A 48 14.68 -5.77 2.81
N ASP A 49 14.20 -6.05 1.60
CA ASP A 49 13.07 -5.31 1.02
C ASP A 49 11.79 -5.49 1.85
N TYR A 50 11.49 -6.71 2.31
CA TYR A 50 10.38 -6.96 3.23
C TYR A 50 10.52 -6.22 4.55
N ARG A 51 11.74 -6.12 5.09
CA ARG A 51 12.02 -5.33 6.30
C ARG A 51 11.80 -3.84 6.06
N THR A 52 12.22 -3.31 4.92
CA THR A 52 11.98 -1.92 4.49
C THR A 52 10.49 -1.63 4.44
N VAL A 53 9.69 -2.49 3.80
CA VAL A 53 8.22 -2.34 3.77
C VAL A 53 7.61 -2.32 5.18
N ARG A 54 8.08 -3.18 6.09
CA ARG A 54 7.59 -3.21 7.47
C ARG A 54 7.92 -1.93 8.24
N ILE A 55 9.11 -1.37 8.04
CA ILE A 55 9.50 -0.08 8.64
C ILE A 55 8.56 1.02 8.11
N GLY A 56 8.33 1.07 6.80
CA GLY A 56 7.37 1.99 6.19
C GLY A 56 5.96 1.84 6.79
N LEU A 57 5.46 0.60 6.90
CA LEU A 57 4.14 0.30 7.46
C LEU A 57 4.01 0.80 8.90
N ILE A 58 4.98 0.46 9.76
CA ILE A 58 4.99 0.87 11.16
C ILE A 58 4.95 2.40 11.25
N LEU A 59 5.81 3.08 10.50
CA LEU A 59 5.89 4.53 10.52
C LEU A 59 4.59 5.18 10.03
N SER A 60 4.02 4.69 8.92
CA SER A 60 2.73 5.16 8.39
C SER A 60 1.56 4.91 9.34
N ILE A 61 1.53 3.78 10.05
CA ILE A 61 0.51 3.48 11.06
C ILE A 61 0.61 4.46 12.23
N PHE A 62 1.79 4.58 12.85
CA PHE A 62 1.95 5.46 14.02
C PHE A 62 1.64 6.92 13.69
N THR A 63 2.11 7.41 12.56
CA THR A 63 1.84 8.80 12.13
C THR A 63 0.40 8.99 11.66
N GLY A 64 -0.19 8.01 10.98
CA GLY A 64 -1.60 8.02 10.59
C GLY A 64 -2.54 8.07 11.79
N PHE A 65 -2.32 7.24 12.80
CA PHE A 65 -3.04 7.33 14.07
C PHE A 65 -2.77 8.64 14.81
N GLY A 66 -1.55 9.17 14.72
CA GLY A 66 -1.21 10.50 15.24
C GLY A 66 -2.09 11.61 14.64
N PHE A 67 -2.35 11.58 13.33
CA PHE A 67 -3.27 12.52 12.68
C PHE A 67 -4.70 12.38 13.21
N LEU A 68 -5.23 11.15 13.32
CA LEU A 68 -6.58 10.93 13.85
C LEU A 68 -6.75 11.49 15.27
N ILE A 69 -5.71 11.34 16.11
CA ILE A 69 -5.68 11.87 17.46
C ILE A 69 -5.62 13.41 17.44
N LEU A 70 -4.77 13.98 16.58
CA LEU A 70 -4.64 15.44 16.44
C LEU A 70 -5.97 16.08 15.99
N ASP A 71 -6.59 15.54 14.94
CA ASP A 71 -7.90 16.00 14.44
C ASP A 71 -8.97 15.94 15.52
N LYS A 72 -8.94 14.91 16.38
CA LYS A 72 -9.86 14.78 17.50
C LYS A 72 -9.65 15.87 18.55
N PHE A 73 -8.40 16.20 18.88
CA PHE A 73 -8.07 17.23 19.88
C PHE A 73 -8.32 18.65 19.36
N GLU A 74 -8.13 18.89 18.06
CA GLU A 74 -8.38 20.19 17.43
C GLU A 74 -9.87 20.43 17.12
N GLY A 75 -10.71 19.39 17.25
CA GLY A 75 -12.15 19.49 17.01
C GLY A 75 -12.55 19.33 15.54
N ASN A 76 -11.62 18.91 14.66
CA ASN A 76 -11.80 18.65 13.23
C ASN A 76 -12.58 17.33 12.97
N THR A 77 -13.68 17.13 13.71
CA THR A 77 -14.41 15.87 13.73
C THR A 77 -15.10 15.53 12.41
N THR A 78 -15.32 16.50 11.52
CA THR A 78 -15.88 16.28 10.18
C THR A 78 -14.93 15.53 9.27
N GLU A 79 -13.63 15.83 9.34
CA GLU A 79 -12.59 15.18 8.52
C GLU A 79 -12.45 13.70 8.89
N LEU A 80 -12.77 13.32 10.14
CA LEU A 80 -12.79 11.92 10.59
C LEU A 80 -13.89 11.08 9.94
N TYR A 81 -14.88 11.70 9.29
CA TYR A 81 -15.95 11.00 8.55
C TYR A 81 -15.74 11.06 7.03
N ASP A 82 -14.55 11.45 6.57
CA ASP A 82 -14.24 11.44 5.15
C ASP A 82 -14.14 10.00 4.60
N PRO A 83 -14.89 9.64 3.54
CA PRO A 83 -14.90 8.28 3.01
C PRO A 83 -13.54 7.84 2.43
N GLN A 84 -12.70 8.77 1.95
CA GLN A 84 -11.37 8.48 1.43
C GLN A 84 -10.38 8.17 2.54
N LEU A 85 -10.47 8.87 3.68
CA LEU A 85 -9.73 8.55 4.90
C LEU A 85 -10.03 7.11 5.33
N TRP A 86 -11.30 6.73 5.42
CA TRP A 86 -11.71 5.38 5.80
C TRP A 86 -11.26 4.32 4.79
N ALA A 87 -11.34 4.60 3.49
CA ALA A 87 -10.82 3.71 2.46
C ALA A 87 -9.31 3.51 2.61
N LYS A 88 -8.54 4.59 2.86
CA LYS A 88 -7.09 4.52 3.10
C LYS A 88 -6.77 3.68 4.33
N LEU A 89 -7.46 3.89 5.45
CA LEU A 89 -7.28 3.09 6.67
C LEU A 89 -7.59 1.60 6.43
N PHE A 90 -8.66 1.30 5.70
CA PHE A 90 -8.99 -0.07 5.33
C PHE A 90 -7.89 -0.72 4.48
N ILE A 91 -7.34 0.00 3.49
CA ILE A 91 -6.23 -0.52 2.67
C ILE A 91 -4.96 -0.73 3.50
N VAL A 92 -4.65 0.15 4.46
CA VAL A 92 -3.53 -0.06 5.39
C VAL A 92 -3.70 -1.34 6.21
N LEU A 93 -4.93 -1.65 6.64
CA LEU A 93 -5.23 -2.93 7.30
C LEU A 93 -5.00 -4.12 6.36
N LEU A 94 -5.34 -4.00 5.08
CA LEU A 94 -5.05 -5.04 4.08
C LEU A 94 -3.55 -5.23 3.85
N ILE A 95 -2.76 -4.15 3.82
CA ILE A 95 -1.28 -4.23 3.74
C ILE A 95 -0.72 -4.98 4.96
N ALA A 96 -1.19 -4.64 6.17
CA ALA A 96 -0.78 -5.31 7.39
C ALA A 96 -1.18 -6.80 7.38
N GLY A 97 -2.43 -7.09 7.01
CA GLY A 97 -2.95 -8.45 6.88
C GLY A 97 -2.15 -9.30 5.88
N ASN A 98 -1.84 -8.73 4.71
CA ASN A 98 -1.02 -9.39 3.70
C ASN A 98 0.39 -9.71 4.20
N THR A 99 1.00 -8.79 4.94
CA THR A 99 2.32 -9.01 5.55
C THR A 99 2.28 -10.21 6.50
N LEU A 100 1.22 -10.34 7.31
CA LEU A 100 1.02 -11.48 8.21
C LEU A 100 0.76 -12.78 7.44
N LEU A 101 -0.05 -12.75 6.37
CA LEU A 101 -0.34 -13.91 5.54
C LEU A 101 0.90 -14.44 4.83
N LEU A 102 1.74 -13.55 4.29
CA LEU A 102 3.03 -13.89 3.67
C LEU A 102 3.97 -14.52 4.69
N GLN A 103 4.10 -13.93 5.89
CA GLN A 103 4.92 -14.48 6.96
C GLN A 103 4.43 -15.86 7.43
N ALA A 104 3.12 -16.07 7.47
CA ALA A 104 2.51 -17.35 7.79
C ALA A 104 2.51 -18.36 6.63
N HIS A 105 3.06 -18.00 5.46
CA HIS A 105 3.05 -18.80 4.24
C HIS A 105 1.62 -19.23 3.80
N LYS A 106 0.60 -18.43 4.15
CA LYS A 106 -0.82 -18.71 3.86
C LYS A 106 -1.29 -18.15 2.53
N ILE A 107 -0.51 -17.27 1.92
CA ILE A 107 -0.73 -16.75 0.57
C ILE A 107 0.51 -17.05 -0.26
N ASN A 108 0.31 -17.38 -1.53
CA ASN A 108 1.43 -17.58 -2.42
C ASN A 108 2.17 -16.25 -2.67
N LEU A 109 3.45 -16.36 -3.00
CA LEU A 109 4.31 -15.21 -3.24
C LEU A 109 3.79 -14.35 -4.40
N TYR A 110 3.16 -14.98 -5.39
CA TYR A 110 2.55 -14.30 -6.54
C TYR A 110 1.52 -13.25 -6.14
N TRP A 111 0.50 -13.65 -5.37
CA TRP A 111 -0.59 -12.78 -4.94
C TRP A 111 -0.16 -11.83 -3.83
N GLY A 112 0.65 -12.30 -2.89
CA GLY A 112 1.07 -11.45 -1.78
C GLY A 112 1.97 -10.29 -2.19
N SER A 113 2.87 -10.52 -3.16
CA SER A 113 3.71 -9.45 -3.71
C SER A 113 2.90 -8.43 -4.51
N ALA A 114 2.01 -8.89 -5.41
CA ALA A 114 1.13 -8.02 -6.18
C ALA A 114 0.19 -7.20 -5.29
N LEU A 115 -0.42 -7.82 -4.29
CA LEU A 115 -1.27 -7.12 -3.34
C LEU A 115 -0.46 -6.07 -2.56
N SER A 116 0.75 -6.39 -2.12
CA SER A 116 1.63 -5.42 -1.46
C SER A 116 1.93 -4.23 -2.36
N PHE A 117 2.43 -4.48 -3.57
CA PHE A 117 2.78 -3.45 -4.55
C PHE A 117 1.62 -2.51 -4.85
N VAL A 118 0.47 -3.07 -5.24
CA VAL A 118 -0.70 -2.27 -5.61
C VAL A 118 -1.23 -1.52 -4.40
N SER A 119 -1.34 -2.15 -3.23
CA SER A 119 -1.91 -1.50 -2.05
C SER A 119 -1.08 -0.32 -1.58
N TRP A 120 0.24 -0.41 -1.62
CA TRP A 120 1.11 0.71 -1.27
C TRP A 120 0.94 1.90 -2.22
N TRP A 121 1.00 1.65 -3.52
CA TRP A 121 0.79 2.69 -4.52
C TRP A 121 -0.61 3.28 -4.46
N PHE A 122 -1.63 2.43 -4.26
CA PHE A 122 -3.01 2.88 -4.18
C PHE A 122 -3.28 3.68 -2.90
N ALA A 123 -2.73 3.28 -1.75
CA ALA A 123 -2.84 4.05 -0.51
C ALA A 123 -2.15 5.41 -0.62
N ALA A 124 -1.01 5.49 -1.31
CA ALA A 124 -0.35 6.76 -1.62
C ALA A 124 -1.22 7.64 -2.53
N PHE A 125 -1.81 7.05 -3.59
CA PHE A 125 -2.70 7.75 -4.50
C PHE A 125 -3.96 8.29 -3.81
N VAL A 126 -4.65 7.46 -3.02
CA VAL A 126 -5.80 7.91 -2.19
C VAL A 126 -5.38 8.99 -1.20
N GLY A 127 -4.17 8.91 -0.65
CA GLY A 127 -3.61 9.96 0.20
C GLY A 127 -3.51 11.31 -0.50
N ILE A 128 -3.08 11.34 -1.76
CA ILE A 128 -3.02 12.56 -2.58
C ILE A 128 -4.43 13.08 -2.86
N MET A 129 -5.36 12.19 -3.23
CA MET A 129 -6.76 12.58 -3.47
C MET A 129 -7.41 13.22 -2.26
N LEU A 130 -7.14 12.68 -1.07
CA LEU A 130 -7.62 13.21 0.20
C LEU A 130 -7.08 14.64 0.44
N THR A 131 -5.79 14.87 0.18
CA THR A 131 -5.19 16.21 0.31
C THR A 131 -5.78 17.22 -0.66
N GLU A 132 -6.02 16.81 -1.91
CA GLU A 132 -6.58 17.68 -2.96
C GLU A 132 -8.11 17.76 -2.95
N LYS A 133 -8.78 17.07 -2.01
CA LYS A 133 -10.25 16.98 -1.89
C LYS A 133 -10.94 16.53 -3.20
N VAL A 134 -10.30 15.59 -3.90
CA VAL A 134 -10.82 15.04 -5.17
C VAL A 134 -11.80 13.91 -4.86
N HIS A 135 -13.10 14.18 -4.98
CA HIS A 135 -14.13 13.16 -4.77
C HIS A 135 -14.22 12.18 -5.94
N PHE A 136 -14.39 10.90 -5.62
CA PHE A 136 -14.46 9.82 -6.61
C PHE A 136 -15.66 8.93 -6.36
N ASN A 137 -16.60 8.93 -7.31
CA ASN A 137 -17.85 8.19 -7.16
C ASN A 137 -18.42 7.76 -8.51
N PHE A 138 -18.68 6.46 -8.67
CA PHE A 138 -19.30 5.91 -9.87
C PHE A 138 -20.83 5.98 -9.87
N PHE A 139 -21.45 6.12 -8.69
CA PHE A 139 -22.90 5.99 -8.48
C PHE A 139 -23.62 7.35 -8.50
N GLY A 140 -22.94 8.43 -8.90
CA GLY A 140 -23.53 9.75 -9.14
C GLY A 140 -23.91 10.57 -7.91
N GLY A 141 -24.02 9.98 -6.70
CA GLY A 141 -24.34 10.70 -5.47
C GLY A 141 -23.22 10.69 -4.44
N THR A 142 -22.77 11.86 -3.96
CA THR A 142 -21.71 12.08 -2.95
C THR A 142 -22.14 11.64 -1.55
N THR A 143 -22.33 10.35 -1.38
CA THR A 143 -22.60 9.71 -0.08
C THR A 143 -21.35 9.01 0.39
N PHE A 144 -21.18 8.91 1.71
CA PHE A 144 -20.07 8.18 2.32
C PHE A 144 -19.92 6.76 1.74
N ILE A 145 -21.02 6.01 1.69
CA ILE A 145 -21.03 4.63 1.17
C ILE A 145 -20.69 4.62 -0.32
N GLY A 146 -21.24 5.53 -1.12
CA GLY A 146 -20.98 5.61 -2.56
C GLY A 146 -19.51 5.85 -2.88
N GLU A 147 -18.88 6.82 -2.20
CA GLU A 147 -17.46 7.15 -2.40
C GLU A 147 -16.55 6.03 -1.87
N PHE A 148 -16.78 5.58 -0.64
CA PHE A 148 -16.00 4.48 -0.05
C PHE A 148 -16.05 3.23 -0.94
N THR A 149 -17.25 2.79 -1.33
CA THR A 149 -17.41 1.60 -2.18
C THR A 149 -16.79 1.80 -3.56
N SER A 150 -16.88 2.99 -4.14
CA SER A 150 -16.21 3.29 -5.43
C SER A 150 -14.70 3.14 -5.32
N ILE A 151 -14.09 3.68 -4.26
CA ILE A 151 -12.65 3.56 -4.02
C ILE A 151 -12.25 2.10 -3.82
N ILE A 152 -12.99 1.34 -3.00
CA ILE A 152 -12.69 -0.07 -2.73
C ILE A 152 -12.86 -0.95 -3.97
N ILE A 153 -13.90 -0.73 -4.80
CA ILE A 153 -14.07 -1.46 -6.06
C ILE A 153 -12.89 -1.18 -7.00
N THR A 154 -12.51 0.10 -7.15
CA THR A 154 -11.35 0.48 -7.97
C THR A 154 -10.06 -0.14 -7.42
N TYR A 155 -9.88 -0.17 -6.11
CA TYR A 155 -8.75 -0.82 -5.46
C TYR A 155 -8.71 -2.33 -5.77
N ILE A 156 -9.82 -3.05 -5.62
CA ILE A 156 -9.89 -4.49 -5.93
C ILE A 156 -9.58 -4.72 -7.41
N ALA A 157 -10.15 -3.93 -8.31
CA ALA A 157 -9.86 -4.00 -9.74
C ALA A 157 -8.37 -3.74 -10.02
N ALA A 158 -7.78 -2.72 -9.37
CA ALA A 158 -6.36 -2.40 -9.49
C ALA A 158 -5.47 -3.55 -8.99
N VAL A 159 -5.84 -4.25 -7.91
CA VAL A 159 -5.11 -5.42 -7.42
C VAL A 159 -5.13 -6.54 -8.46
N ILE A 160 -6.31 -6.85 -9.02
CA ILE A 160 -6.46 -7.91 -10.03
C ILE A 160 -5.66 -7.57 -11.28
N VAL A 161 -5.84 -6.36 -11.82
CA VAL A 161 -5.13 -5.88 -13.00
C VAL A 161 -3.62 -5.83 -12.75
N GLY A 162 -3.20 -5.30 -11.61
CA GLY A 162 -1.81 -5.23 -11.19
C GLY A 162 -1.17 -6.61 -11.10
N ALA A 163 -1.85 -7.59 -10.49
CA ALA A 163 -1.38 -8.97 -10.45
C ALA A 163 -1.17 -9.55 -11.86
N ILE A 164 -2.14 -9.36 -12.77
CA ILE A 164 -2.04 -9.83 -14.16
C ILE A 164 -0.86 -9.17 -14.89
N ILE A 165 -0.70 -7.85 -14.75
CA ILE A 165 0.39 -7.10 -15.39
C ILE A 165 1.75 -7.57 -14.85
N LEU A 166 1.89 -7.66 -13.53
CA LEU A 166 3.11 -8.13 -12.88
C LEU A 166 3.46 -9.56 -13.31
N GLN A 167 2.46 -10.45 -13.45
CA GLN A 167 2.71 -11.78 -13.98
C GLN A 167 3.26 -11.75 -15.40
N LYS A 168 2.67 -10.94 -16.28
CA LYS A 168 3.14 -10.79 -17.66
C LYS A 168 4.56 -10.27 -17.71
N ILE A 169 4.90 -9.30 -16.85
CA ILE A 169 6.26 -8.76 -16.73
C ILE A 169 7.24 -9.86 -16.29
N ARG A 170 6.93 -10.59 -15.22
CA ARG A 170 7.77 -11.69 -14.71
C ARG A 170 7.99 -12.78 -15.75
N ASN A 171 6.92 -13.20 -16.45
CA ASN A 171 7.00 -14.20 -17.52
C ASN A 171 7.91 -13.73 -18.67
N LYS A 172 7.79 -12.46 -19.10
CA LYS A 172 8.62 -11.90 -20.16
C LYS A 172 10.10 -11.85 -19.77
N ILE A 173 10.40 -11.48 -18.52
CA ILE A 173 11.77 -11.44 -18.01
C ILE A 173 12.37 -12.85 -17.97
N SER A 174 11.60 -13.84 -17.54
CA SER A 174 12.03 -15.25 -17.53
C SER A 174 12.24 -15.83 -18.93
N SER A 175 11.47 -15.40 -19.94
CA SER A 175 11.57 -15.94 -21.32
C SER A 175 12.64 -15.29 -22.20
N THR A 176 13.36 -14.27 -21.71
CA THR A 176 14.34 -13.50 -22.52
C THR A 176 15.75 -14.15 -22.51
N ILE A 177 15.91 -15.31 -21.88
CA ILE A 177 17.13 -16.14 -21.87
C ILE A 177 16.75 -17.58 -22.19
#